data_AF-A0A534G5T3-F1
#
_entry.id   AF-A0A534G5T3-F1
#
_cell.length_a   1.000
_cell.length_b   1.000
_cell.length_c   1.000
_cell.angle_alpha   90.00
_cell.angle_beta   90.00
_cell.angle_gamma   90.00
#
_symmetry.space_group_name_H-M   'P 1'
#
loop_
_entity.id
_entity.type
_entity.pdbx_description
1 polymer ?
#
loop_
_entity_poly.entity_id
_entity_poly.type
_entity_poly.pdbx_seq_one_letter_code
_entity_poly.pdbx_strand_id
1 'polypeptide(L)'
;MGKTATFACVGIIGTCFALGASRALAAAPEHPKNWTPPPAKIYAQQLADEIMVKHPELISVTFHGVPPGQTETYTMFAGSFPERIGNADDPDDIDISKKGITILDPRWHRPSDPVKKFVMMLPLRDAAGENVGELVLAYRNPANSGKTEKDFFLAASRLRDGLMKRIVSYAALFETAKRVRPR
;
A
#
# COMPACT_ATOMS: atom_id res chain seq x y z
N MET A 1 49.76 -65.05 -5.20
CA MET A 1 48.62 -64.39 -4.54
C MET A 1 49.15 -63.12 -3.88
N GLY A 2 48.80 -61.87 -4.23
CA GLY A 2 47.91 -61.31 -5.23
C GLY A 2 48.12 -59.78 -5.34
N LYS A 3 47.97 -59.27 -6.57
CA LYS A 3 47.42 -57.97 -7.03
C LYS A 3 47.96 -56.63 -6.46
N THR A 4 48.73 -55.94 -7.32
CA THR A 4 48.53 -54.58 -7.88
C THR A 4 47.43 -53.66 -7.28
N ALA A 5 47.73 -52.38 -7.06
CA ALA A 5 47.25 -51.28 -7.93
C ALA A 5 47.57 -49.87 -7.37
N THR A 6 48.26 -49.08 -8.19
CA THR A 6 48.30 -47.62 -8.20
C THR A 6 46.89 -47.07 -8.44
N PHE A 7 46.46 -46.06 -7.68
CA PHE A 7 45.25 -45.30 -8.00
C PHE A 7 45.49 -43.79 -7.95
N ALA A 8 44.89 -43.15 -8.94
CA ALA A 8 45.13 -41.80 -9.42
C ALA A 8 44.43 -40.72 -8.57
N CYS A 9 44.99 -39.50 -8.66
CA CYS A 9 44.28 -38.27 -8.37
C CYS A 9 43.03 -38.14 -9.25
N VAL A 10 41.88 -37.93 -8.62
CA VAL A 10 40.76 -37.18 -9.22
C VAL A 10 40.26 -36.22 -8.15
N GLY A 11 40.56 -34.93 -8.34
CA GLY A 11 39.97 -33.86 -7.55
C GLY A 11 38.50 -33.73 -7.92
N ILE A 12 37.62 -34.06 -6.98
CA ILE A 12 36.19 -33.79 -7.13
C ILE A 12 35.98 -32.31 -6.77
N ILE A 13 35.62 -31.53 -7.78
CA ILE A 13 35.15 -30.15 -7.65
C ILE A 13 33.90 -30.18 -6.76
N GLY A 14 34.05 -29.69 -5.53
CA GLY A 14 32.93 -29.49 -4.61
C GLY A 14 32.04 -28.36 -5.14
N THR A 15 30.97 -28.71 -5.85
CA THR A 15 29.87 -27.79 -6.14
C THR A 15 29.15 -27.46 -4.84
N CYS A 16 29.51 -26.33 -4.22
CA CYS A 16 28.70 -25.67 -3.22
C CYS A 16 27.41 -25.16 -3.89
N PHE A 17 26.36 -25.99 -3.89
CA PHE A 17 25.00 -25.48 -4.06
C PHE A 17 24.64 -24.73 -2.78
N ALA A 18 24.91 -23.43 -2.77
CA ALA A 18 24.27 -22.52 -1.83
C ALA A 18 22.77 -22.55 -2.12
N LEU A 19 22.01 -23.33 -1.34
CA LEU A 19 20.56 -23.20 -1.25
C LEU A 19 20.28 -21.78 -0.71
N GLY A 20 20.12 -20.83 -1.63
CA GLY A 20 19.55 -19.54 -1.32
C GLY A 20 18.11 -19.78 -0.89
N ALA A 21 17.86 -19.81 0.41
CA ALA A 21 16.52 -19.77 0.96
C ALA A 21 15.89 -18.43 0.57
N SER A 22 15.24 -18.39 -0.59
CA SER A 22 14.36 -17.30 -0.97
C SER A 22 13.23 -17.30 0.04
N ARG A 23 13.31 -16.40 1.03
CA ARG A 23 12.21 -16.13 1.94
C ARG A 23 11.07 -15.58 1.10
N ALA A 24 10.13 -16.46 0.72
CA ALA A 24 8.84 -16.04 0.22
C ALA A 24 8.26 -15.07 1.24
N LEU A 25 8.03 -13.82 0.82
CA LEU A 25 7.25 -12.86 1.60
C LEU A 25 5.89 -13.54 1.82
N ALA A 26 5.59 -13.94 3.06
CA ALA A 26 4.26 -14.46 3.37
C ALA A 26 3.25 -13.37 2.98
N ALA A 27 2.41 -13.67 1.99
CA ALA A 27 1.34 -12.78 1.59
C ALA A 27 0.45 -12.55 2.81
N ALA A 28 0.10 -11.29 3.09
CA ALA A 28 -0.95 -10.99 4.05
C ALA A 28 -2.23 -11.74 3.64
N PRO A 29 -3.09 -12.18 4.58
CA PRO A 29 -4.33 -12.84 4.23
C PRO A 29 -5.10 -12.02 3.19
N GLU A 30 -5.52 -12.66 2.11
CA GLU A 30 -6.29 -12.00 1.06
C GLU A 30 -7.69 -11.69 1.59
N HIS A 31 -8.03 -10.40 1.66
CA HIS A 31 -9.40 -9.95 1.92
C HIS A 31 -10.27 -10.34 0.73
N PRO A 32 -11.52 -10.78 0.95
CA PRO A 32 -12.41 -11.13 -0.15
C PRO A 32 -12.65 -9.92 -1.05
N LYS A 33 -12.73 -10.13 -2.37
CA LYS A 33 -13.15 -9.09 -3.31
C LYS A 33 -14.65 -8.84 -3.16
N ASN A 34 -15.04 -7.58 -2.95
CA ASN A 34 -16.44 -7.16 -2.91
C ASN A 34 -16.79 -6.13 -4.00
N TRP A 35 -15.80 -5.70 -4.79
CA TRP A 35 -15.99 -4.77 -5.89
C TRP A 35 -15.01 -5.04 -7.02
N THR A 36 -15.41 -4.70 -8.24
CA THR A 36 -14.58 -4.82 -9.45
C THR A 36 -14.38 -3.43 -10.05
N PRO A 37 -13.13 -2.96 -10.23
CA PRO A 37 -12.88 -1.67 -10.85
C PRO A 37 -13.31 -1.65 -12.33
N PRO A 38 -13.70 -0.49 -12.86
CA PRO A 38 -13.94 -0.36 -14.30
C PRO A 38 -12.64 -0.61 -15.08
N PRO A 39 -12.72 -1.03 -16.36
CA PRO A 39 -11.52 -1.26 -17.17
C PRO A 39 -10.64 -0.02 -17.38
N ALA A 40 -11.26 1.16 -17.37
CA ALA A 40 -10.55 2.43 -17.50
C ALA A 40 -9.96 2.86 -16.15
N LYS A 41 -8.74 3.43 -16.19
CA LYS A 41 -8.13 4.05 -15.00
C LYS A 41 -9.04 5.17 -14.48
N ILE A 42 -9.48 5.06 -13.24
CA ILE A 42 -10.25 6.11 -12.56
C ILE A 42 -9.35 7.22 -12.02
N TYR A 43 -9.90 8.40 -11.77
CA TYR A 43 -9.15 9.56 -11.28
C TYR A 43 -8.44 9.27 -9.95
N ALA A 44 -9.06 8.53 -9.03
CA ALA A 44 -8.40 8.12 -7.78
C ALA A 44 -7.11 7.33 -8.01
N GLN A 45 -7.09 6.43 -8.99
CA GLN A 45 -5.88 5.69 -9.32
C GLN A 45 -4.81 6.61 -9.91
N GLN A 46 -5.18 7.60 -10.72
CA GLN A 46 -4.23 8.63 -11.16
C GLN A 46 -3.64 9.40 -9.98
N LEU A 47 -4.44 9.77 -8.98
CA LEU A 47 -3.96 10.43 -7.76
C LEU A 47 -2.98 9.53 -6.99
N ALA A 48 -3.31 8.25 -6.81
CA ALA A 48 -2.42 7.27 -6.16
C ALA A 48 -1.06 7.18 -6.88
N ASP A 49 -1.09 7.05 -8.22
CA ASP A 49 0.13 6.99 -9.03
C ASP A 49 0.99 8.26 -8.86
N GLU A 50 0.37 9.45 -8.94
CA GLU A 50 1.06 10.73 -8.76
C GLU A 50 1.65 10.89 -7.36
N ILE A 51 0.95 10.42 -6.33
CA ILE A 51 1.43 10.45 -4.94
C ILE A 51 2.69 9.60 -4.82
N MET A 52 2.66 8.36 -5.33
CA MET A 52 3.81 7.47 -5.24
C MET A 52 5.05 8.01 -5.98
N VAL A 53 4.85 8.78 -7.05
CA VAL A 53 5.95 9.47 -7.76
C VAL A 53 6.50 10.64 -6.93
N LYS A 54 5.64 11.44 -6.30
CA LYS A 54 6.03 12.67 -5.58
C LYS A 54 6.53 12.41 -4.16
N HIS A 55 6.19 11.26 -3.58
CA HIS A 55 6.45 10.93 -2.18
C HIS A 55 7.27 9.64 -2.05
N PRO A 56 8.58 9.67 -2.38
CA PRO A 56 9.46 8.48 -2.31
C PRO A 56 9.60 7.91 -0.88
N GLU A 57 9.25 8.70 0.15
CA GLU A 57 9.17 8.26 1.54
C GLU A 57 8.03 7.27 1.82
N LEU A 58 7.02 7.21 0.94
CA LEU A 58 5.92 6.25 1.06
C LEU A 58 6.35 4.86 0.57
N ILE A 59 5.84 3.85 1.26
CA ILE A 59 5.80 2.45 0.85
C ILE A 59 4.53 2.22 0.02
N SER A 60 3.40 2.78 0.47
CA SER A 60 2.11 2.63 -0.20
C SER A 60 1.18 3.79 0.07
N VAL A 61 0.23 3.96 -0.86
CA VAL A 61 -0.97 4.78 -0.72
C VAL A 61 -2.17 3.97 -1.19
N THR A 62 -3.26 3.97 -0.44
CA THR A 62 -4.52 3.33 -0.83
C THR A 62 -5.71 4.22 -0.48
N PHE A 63 -6.75 4.13 -1.31
CA PHE A 63 -7.99 4.89 -1.22
C PHE A 63 -9.14 3.91 -1.01
N HIS A 64 -9.95 4.21 -0.01
CA HIS A 64 -10.99 3.32 0.50
C HIS A 64 -12.32 4.07 0.62
N GLY A 65 -13.43 3.35 0.43
CA GLY A 65 -14.77 3.92 0.46
C GLY A 65 -15.80 3.08 -0.28
N VAL A 66 -17.01 3.61 -0.43
CA VAL A 66 -18.12 2.93 -1.12
C VAL A 66 -18.23 3.41 -2.58
N PRO A 67 -18.03 2.56 -3.60
CA PRO A 67 -18.13 3.02 -4.99
C PRO A 67 -19.54 3.50 -5.38
N PRO A 68 -19.69 4.41 -6.36
CA PRO A 68 -21.00 4.92 -6.78
C PRO A 68 -21.97 3.80 -7.16
N GLY A 69 -23.22 3.92 -6.69
CA GLY A 69 -24.27 2.93 -6.91
C GLY A 69 -24.20 1.69 -6.01
N GLN A 70 -23.20 1.60 -5.13
CA GLN A 70 -23.12 0.57 -4.10
C GLN A 70 -23.68 1.08 -2.76
N THR A 71 -23.98 0.15 -1.85
CA THR A 71 -24.40 0.45 -0.48
C THR A 71 -23.61 -0.44 0.47
N GLU A 72 -23.00 0.16 1.50
CA GLU A 72 -22.19 -0.56 2.51
C GLU A 72 -21.09 -1.48 1.92
N THR A 73 -20.64 -1.20 0.68
CA THR A 73 -19.57 -1.94 -0.02
C THR A 73 -18.26 -1.18 0.13
N TYR A 74 -17.74 -1.15 1.35
CA TYR A 74 -16.45 -0.50 1.65
C TYR A 74 -15.31 -1.32 1.04
N THR A 75 -14.52 -0.69 0.19
CA THR A 75 -13.51 -1.36 -0.63
C THR A 75 -12.33 -0.45 -0.89
N MET A 76 -11.15 -1.06 -1.06
CA MET A 76 -9.99 -0.38 -1.64
C MET A 76 -10.25 -0.12 -3.13
N PHE A 77 -10.66 1.08 -3.52
CA PHE A 77 -11.01 1.38 -4.91
C PHE A 77 -9.84 1.90 -5.76
N ALA A 78 -8.74 2.32 -5.14
CA ALA A 78 -7.51 2.71 -5.82
C ALA A 78 -6.30 2.59 -4.90
N GLY A 79 -5.09 2.45 -5.46
CA GLY A 79 -3.88 2.47 -4.65
C GLY A 79 -2.64 1.92 -5.34
N SER A 80 -1.55 1.83 -4.57
CA SER A 80 -0.26 1.30 -5.01
C SER A 80 -0.16 -0.23 -4.98
N PHE A 81 -1.25 -0.92 -4.61
CA PHE A 81 -1.38 -2.38 -4.63
C PHE A 81 -2.49 -2.78 -5.61
N PRO A 82 -2.23 -2.81 -6.93
CA PRO A 82 -3.25 -3.08 -7.94
C PRO A 82 -4.00 -4.40 -7.70
N GLU A 83 -3.31 -5.41 -7.18
CA GLU A 83 -3.86 -6.72 -6.84
C GLU A 83 -4.87 -6.67 -5.69
N ARG A 84 -4.86 -5.61 -4.88
CA ARG A 84 -5.78 -5.40 -3.75
C ARG A 84 -6.98 -4.52 -4.07
N ILE A 85 -7.01 -3.87 -5.24
CA ILE A 85 -8.17 -3.06 -5.65
C ILE A 85 -9.43 -3.94 -5.71
N GLY A 86 -10.48 -3.54 -5.01
CA GLY A 86 -11.71 -4.32 -4.85
C GLY A 86 -11.76 -5.21 -3.61
N ASN A 87 -10.68 -5.28 -2.82
CA ASN A 87 -10.69 -5.97 -1.53
C ASN A 87 -11.65 -5.25 -0.57
N ALA A 88 -12.44 -6.04 0.16
CA ALA A 88 -13.24 -5.53 1.26
C ALA A 88 -12.36 -4.89 2.33
N ASP A 89 -12.82 -3.74 2.83
CA ASP A 89 -12.18 -2.98 3.90
C ASP A 89 -12.27 -3.72 5.25
N ASP A 90 -11.27 -3.52 6.11
CA ASP A 90 -11.31 -3.98 7.50
C ASP A 90 -12.27 -3.12 8.35
N PRO A 91 -12.73 -3.60 9.51
CA PRO A 91 -13.61 -2.82 10.39
C PRO A 91 -13.08 -1.42 10.74
N ASP A 92 -11.76 -1.29 10.90
CA ASP A 92 -11.05 -0.05 11.20
C ASP A 92 -11.07 0.93 10.01
N ASP A 93 -10.87 0.44 8.79
CA ASP A 93 -10.98 1.21 7.54
C ASP A 93 -12.42 1.78 7.38
N ILE A 94 -13.42 0.95 7.66
CA ILE A 94 -14.85 1.33 7.65
C ILE A 94 -15.12 2.41 8.71
N ASP A 95 -14.55 2.27 9.91
CA ASP A 95 -14.73 3.23 11.00
C ASP A 95 -14.15 4.60 10.65
N ILE A 96 -13.00 4.66 9.97
CA ILE A 96 -12.43 5.92 9.48
C ILE A 96 -13.36 6.57 8.47
N SER A 97 -13.84 5.79 7.50
CA SER A 97 -14.76 6.25 6.46
C SER A 97 -16.10 6.74 7.04
N LYS A 98 -16.62 6.12 8.10
CA LYS A 98 -17.91 6.50 8.71
C LYS A 98 -17.78 7.61 9.75
N LYS A 99 -16.76 7.55 10.61
CA LYS A 99 -16.66 8.39 11.82
C LYS A 99 -15.71 9.56 11.65
N GLY A 100 -14.88 9.57 10.60
CA GLY A 100 -13.89 10.62 10.37
C GLY A 100 -12.75 10.62 11.39
N ILE A 101 -12.51 9.48 12.06
CA ILE A 101 -11.39 9.31 13.00
C ILE A 101 -10.07 9.17 12.24
N THR A 102 -8.95 9.49 12.87
CA THR A 102 -7.61 9.26 12.33
C THR A 102 -6.90 8.23 13.19
N ILE A 103 -6.35 7.19 12.58
CA ILE A 103 -5.56 6.16 13.26
C ILE A 103 -4.08 6.40 12.95
N LEU A 104 -3.28 6.43 14.01
CA LEU A 104 -1.82 6.40 13.96
C LEU A 104 -1.41 4.98 14.30
N ASP A 105 -0.80 4.28 13.35
CA ASP A 105 -0.37 2.90 13.52
C ASP A 105 1.16 2.81 13.34
N PRO A 106 1.92 2.90 14.45
CA PRO A 106 3.37 2.72 14.45
C PRO A 106 3.84 1.30 14.10
N ARG A 107 2.91 0.34 13.91
CA ARG A 107 3.18 -1.08 13.65
C ARG A 107 4.10 -1.70 14.71
N TRP A 108 3.96 -1.29 15.97
CA TRP A 108 4.75 -1.83 17.07
C TRP A 108 4.65 -3.36 17.11
N HIS A 109 5.80 -4.01 17.28
CA HIS A 109 5.90 -5.47 17.41
C HIS A 109 5.40 -6.29 16.21
N ARG A 110 5.47 -5.77 14.97
CA ARG A 110 5.35 -6.58 13.74
C ARG A 110 6.74 -6.96 13.19
N PRO A 111 7.39 -8.03 13.72
CA PRO A 111 8.75 -8.40 13.31
C PRO A 111 8.85 -8.98 11.89
N SER A 112 7.72 -9.40 11.31
CA SER A 112 7.64 -9.95 9.96
C SER A 112 7.53 -8.89 8.86
N ASP A 113 7.35 -7.61 9.21
CA ASP A 113 7.34 -6.54 8.22
C ASP A 113 8.76 -6.39 7.63
N PRO A 114 8.95 -6.56 6.31
CA PRO A 114 10.28 -6.51 5.70
C PRO A 114 10.91 -5.12 5.76
N VAL A 115 10.07 -4.09 5.91
CA VAL A 115 10.46 -2.69 6.06
C VAL A 115 9.68 -2.11 7.23
N LYS A 116 10.40 -1.58 8.23
CA LYS A 116 9.77 -0.83 9.32
C LYS A 116 9.01 0.36 8.75
N LYS A 117 7.75 0.51 9.16
CA LYS A 117 6.84 1.51 8.63
C LYS A 117 6.00 2.16 9.70
N PHE A 118 5.48 3.33 9.38
CA PHE A 118 4.47 4.04 10.17
C PHE A 118 3.25 4.23 9.26
N VAL A 119 2.10 3.72 9.66
CA VAL A 119 0.88 3.79 8.86
C VAL A 119 -0.01 4.88 9.42
N MET A 120 -0.39 5.81 8.54
CA MET A 120 -1.34 6.87 8.82
C MET A 120 -2.62 6.56 8.07
N MET A 121 -3.72 6.44 8.78
CA MET A 121 -5.04 6.15 8.22
C MET A 121 -5.94 7.34 8.55
N LEU A 122 -6.33 8.10 7.52
CA LEU A 122 -7.00 9.39 7.68
C LEU A 122 -8.30 9.41 6.88
N PRO A 123 -9.31 10.20 7.30
CA PRO A 123 -10.46 10.41 6.47
C PRO A 123 -10.06 11.12 5.18
N LEU A 124 -10.45 10.55 4.05
CA LEU A 124 -10.37 11.19 2.75
C LEU A 124 -11.41 12.31 2.71
N ARG A 125 -11.00 13.48 2.22
CA ARG A 125 -11.89 14.64 2.14
C ARG A 125 -11.96 15.19 0.74
N ASP A 126 -13.15 15.65 0.36
CA ASP A 126 -13.35 16.40 -0.87
C ASP A 126 -13.19 17.91 -0.64
N ALA A 127 -13.32 18.71 -1.69
CA ALA A 127 -13.11 20.15 -1.66
C ALA A 127 -14.09 20.90 -0.73
N ALA A 128 -15.23 20.31 -0.37
CA ALA A 128 -16.15 20.85 0.63
C ALA A 128 -15.70 20.56 2.07
N GLY A 129 -14.72 19.67 2.24
CA GLY A 129 -14.22 19.23 3.55
C GLY A 129 -14.98 18.05 4.13
N GLU A 130 -15.92 17.47 3.37
CA GLU A 130 -16.73 16.34 3.79
C GLU A 130 -15.88 15.07 3.90
N ASN A 131 -16.22 14.21 4.85
CA ASN A 131 -15.59 12.89 4.94
C ASN A 131 -16.20 11.98 3.87
N VAL A 132 -15.39 11.59 2.89
CA VAL A 132 -15.85 10.85 1.71
C VAL A 132 -15.24 9.46 1.60
N GLY A 133 -14.47 9.02 2.58
CA GLY A 133 -13.82 7.71 2.60
C GLY A 133 -12.56 7.73 3.45
N GLU A 134 -11.58 6.94 3.05
CA GLU A 134 -10.31 6.83 3.75
C GLU A 134 -9.11 6.93 2.80
N LEU A 135 -8.03 7.49 3.34
CA LEU A 135 -6.70 7.51 2.77
C LEU A 135 -5.73 6.82 3.73
N VAL A 136 -5.09 5.74 3.27
CA VAL A 136 -4.03 5.05 4.01
C VAL A 136 -2.68 5.37 3.40
N LEU A 137 -1.73 5.82 4.23
CA LEU A 137 -0.37 6.18 3.86
C LEU A 137 0.61 5.39 4.72
N ALA A 138 1.35 4.46 4.12
CA ALA A 138 2.41 3.76 4.83
C ALA A 138 3.75 4.43 4.54
N TYR A 139 4.35 5.05 5.55
CA TYR A 139 5.66 5.70 5.46
C TYR A 139 6.78 4.74 5.83
N ARG A 140 7.92 4.81 5.14
CA ARG A 140 9.16 4.18 5.62
C ARG A 140 9.56 4.82 6.95
N ASN A 141 9.86 3.99 7.95
CA ASN A 141 10.30 4.43 9.27
C ASN A 141 11.48 3.60 9.78
N PRO A 142 12.71 3.81 9.26
CA PRO A 142 13.89 3.10 9.73
C PRO A 142 14.13 3.36 11.22
N ALA A 143 14.79 2.42 11.92
CA ALA A 143 14.96 2.46 13.38
C ALA A 143 15.64 3.75 13.92
N ASN A 144 16.41 4.44 13.08
CA ASN A 144 17.15 5.65 13.43
C ASN A 144 16.63 6.88 12.65
N SER A 145 15.36 6.88 12.23
CA SER A 145 14.79 7.98 11.44
C SER A 145 14.76 9.32 12.20
N GLY A 146 14.73 9.29 13.53
CA GLY A 146 14.50 10.45 14.38
C GLY A 146 13.09 11.04 14.27
N LYS A 147 12.22 10.45 13.43
CA LYS A 147 10.85 10.92 13.23
C LYS A 147 9.97 10.49 14.40
N THR A 148 9.15 11.42 14.86
CA THR A 148 8.12 11.21 15.87
C THR A 148 6.77 10.93 15.21
N GLU A 149 5.81 10.45 16.00
CA GLU A 149 4.41 10.30 15.55
C GLU A 149 3.84 11.61 14.99
N LYS A 150 4.19 12.74 15.63
CA LYS A 150 3.81 14.08 15.18
C LYS A 150 4.31 14.39 13.77
N ASP A 151 5.51 13.95 13.42
CA ASP A 151 6.08 14.20 12.08
C ASP A 151 5.28 13.46 11.00
N PHE A 152 4.90 12.20 11.25
CA PHE A 152 4.05 11.43 10.34
C PHE A 152 2.64 12.01 10.26
N PHE A 153 2.04 12.37 11.39
CA PHE A 153 0.73 13.01 11.43
C PHE A 153 0.69 14.31 10.62
N LEU A 154 1.68 15.19 10.81
CA LEU A 154 1.77 16.45 10.08
C LEU A 154 2.02 16.23 8.58
N ALA A 155 2.88 15.27 8.20
CA ALA A 155 3.13 14.95 6.80
C ALA A 155 1.89 14.40 6.10
N ALA A 156 1.22 13.44 6.74
CA ALA A 156 0.02 12.80 6.21
C ALA A 156 -1.17 13.77 6.12
N SER A 157 -1.36 14.61 7.14
CA SER A 157 -2.41 15.64 7.13
C SER A 157 -2.19 16.63 5.99
N ARG A 158 -0.96 17.12 5.80
CA ARG A 158 -0.65 18.01 4.67
C ARG A 158 -0.92 17.36 3.32
N LEU A 159 -0.61 16.08 3.15
CA LEU A 159 -0.89 15.35 1.92
C LEU A 159 -2.40 15.24 1.69
N ARG A 160 -3.16 14.79 2.70
CA ARG A 160 -4.63 14.71 2.66
C ARG A 160 -5.28 16.05 2.33
N ASP A 161 -4.85 17.13 2.97
CA ASP A 161 -5.38 18.48 2.73
C ASP A 161 -4.99 19.03 1.35
N GLY A 162 -3.85 18.57 0.80
CA GLY A 162 -3.47 18.83 -0.58
C GLY A 162 -4.39 18.11 -1.59
N LEU A 163 -4.77 16.87 -1.30
CA LEU A 163 -5.73 16.10 -2.11
C LEU A 163 -7.14 16.68 -2.04
N MET A 164 -7.57 17.16 -0.87
CA MET A 164 -8.86 17.81 -0.65
C MET A 164 -9.15 18.87 -1.73
N LYS A 165 -8.16 19.69 -2.06
CA LYS A 165 -8.26 20.76 -3.09
C LYS A 165 -8.44 20.24 -4.52
N ARG A 166 -8.13 18.98 -4.76
CA ARG A 166 -8.15 18.32 -6.08
C ARG A 166 -9.34 17.39 -6.27
N ILE A 167 -10.04 17.04 -5.20
CA ILE A 167 -11.19 16.14 -5.19
C ILE A 167 -12.44 17.01 -5.15
N VAL A 168 -12.97 17.37 -6.33
CA VAL A 168 -14.13 18.28 -6.42
C VAL A 168 -15.38 17.66 -5.78
N SER A 169 -15.53 16.34 -5.90
CA SER A 169 -16.54 15.55 -5.21
C SER A 169 -16.06 14.11 -5.10
N TYR A 170 -16.70 13.32 -4.24
CA TYR A 170 -16.42 11.89 -4.14
C TYR A 170 -16.69 11.14 -5.46
N ALA A 171 -17.78 11.45 -6.15
CA ALA A 171 -18.12 10.81 -7.43
C ALA A 171 -17.03 11.04 -8.51
N ALA A 172 -16.38 12.23 -8.49
CA ALA A 172 -15.31 12.55 -9.43
C ALA A 172 -14.08 11.63 -9.31
N LEU A 173 -13.88 10.98 -8.16
CA LEU A 173 -12.79 9.99 -7.98
C LEU A 173 -12.94 8.76 -8.87
N PHE A 174 -14.18 8.44 -9.26
CA PHE A 174 -14.53 7.27 -10.07
C PHE A 174 -14.68 7.60 -11.55
N GLU A 175 -14.61 8.88 -11.93
CA GLU A 175 -14.57 9.28 -13.33
C GLU A 175 -13.28 8.78 -14.00
N THR A 176 -13.33 8.58 -15.32
CA THR A 176 -12.14 8.20 -16.09
C THR A 176 -11.06 9.28 -15.95
N ALA A 177 -9.85 8.85 -15.60
CA ALA A 177 -8.68 9.70 -15.48
C ALA A 177 -8.44 10.47 -16.79
N LYS A 178 -8.35 11.80 -16.69
CA LYS A 178 -7.99 12.63 -17.84
C LYS A 178 -6.53 12.37 -18.18
N ARG A 179 -6.25 12.04 -19.43
CA ARG A 179 -4.88 11.81 -19.91
C ARG A 179 -4.03 13.05 -19.64
N VAL A 180 -3.11 12.97 -18.69
CA VAL A 180 -2.08 14.00 -18.49
C VAL A 180 -1.14 13.88 -19.68
N ARG A 181 -1.17 14.86 -20.61
CA ARG A 181 -0.14 14.92 -21.66
C ARG A 181 1.19 15.22 -20.97
N PRO A 182 2.26 14.45 -21.24
CA PRO A 182 3.58 14.84 -20.76
C PRO A 182 3.91 16.22 -21.34
N ARG A 183 4.35 17.14 -20.48
CA ARG A 183 4.96 18.39 -20.89
C ARG A 183 6.40 18.13 -21.29
#